data_AF-M3INB6-F1
#
_entry.id   AF-M3INB6-F1
#
_cell.length_a   1.000
_cell.length_b   1.000
_cell.length_c   1.000
_cell.angle_alpha   90.00
_cell.angle_beta   90.00
_cell.angle_gamma   90.00
#
_symmetry.space_group_name_H-M   'P 1'
#
loop_
_entity.id
_entity.type
_entity.pdbx_description
1 polymer ?
#
loop_
_entity_poly.entity_id
_entity_poly.type
_entity_poly.pdbx_seq_one_letter_code
_entity_poly.pdbx_strand_id
1 'polypeptide(L)' 'MLTKGSKVVNVGIADMQGAQSPEILRTTLGSCIGVVFYAPDKKNRGNGALYAF' A
#
# COMPACT_ATOMS: atom_id res chain seq x y z
N MET A 1 -3.97 8.15 -14.51
CA MET A 1 -5.28 7.55 -14.81
C MET A 1 -5.51 6.40 -13.84
N LEU A 2 -6.48 6.49 -12.92
CA LEU A 2 -6.86 5.34 -12.08
C LEU A 2 -7.70 4.39 -12.92
N THR A 3 -7.22 3.17 -13.12
CA THR A 3 -7.90 2.13 -13.89
C THR A 3 -9.16 1.68 -13.12
N LYS A 4 -10.30 1.61 -13.81
CA LYS A 4 -11.60 1.21 -13.26
C LYS A 4 -11.49 -0.23 -12.73
N GLY A 5 -11.26 -0.39 -11.43
CA GLY A 5 -10.99 -1.69 -10.77
C GLY A 5 -9.93 -1.66 -9.65
N SER A 6 -9.17 -0.58 -9.51
CA SER A 6 -8.20 -0.42 -8.41
C SER A 6 -8.90 -0.21 -7.07
N LYS A 7 -8.89 -1.23 -6.22
CA LYS A 7 -9.38 -1.13 -4.84
C LYS A 7 -8.39 -0.34 -3.99
N VAL A 8 -8.91 0.61 -3.22
CA VAL A 8 -8.13 1.44 -2.29
C VAL A 8 -8.10 0.75 -0.94
N VAL A 9 -6.90 0.54 -0.41
CA VAL A 9 -6.64 -0.02 0.91
C VAL A 9 -6.17 1.12 1.81
N ASN A 10 -6.98 1.48 2.82
CA ASN A 10 -6.62 2.50 3.78
C ASN A 10 -5.80 1.89 4.92
N VAL A 11 -4.59 2.40 5.13
CA VAL A 11 -3.67 1.97 6.18
C VAL A 11 -3.67 3.00 7.29
N GLY A 12 -4.01 2.55 8.50
CA GLY A 12 -4.04 3.39 9.70
C GLY A 12 -2.65 3.69 10.27
N ILE A 13 -2.62 4.52 11.30
CA ILE A 13 -1.42 4.74 12.11
C ILE A 13 -1.18 3.49 12.98
N ALA A 14 0.07 3.06 13.09
CA ALA A 14 0.51 1.81 13.70
C ALA A 14 -0.12 0.54 13.07
N ASP A 15 -0.47 0.62 11.78
CA ASP A 15 -1.11 -0.48 11.02
C ASP A 15 -0.24 -0.89 9.83
N MET A 16 -0.22 -2.20 9.54
CA MET A 16 0.48 -2.77 8.39
C MET A 16 -0.50 -3.47 7.47
N GLN A 17 -0.63 -2.97 6.24
CA GLN A 17 -1.43 -3.66 5.23
C GLN A 17 -0.63 -3.97 3.97
N GLY A 18 -0.82 -5.18 3.48
CA GLY A 18 -0.38 -5.61 2.15
C GLY A 18 -1.46 -5.32 1.11
N ALA A 19 -1.04 -4.98 -0.09
CA ALA A 19 -1.91 -4.82 -1.25
C ALA A 19 -1.27 -5.43 -2.49
N GLN A 20 -2.12 -5.87 -3.41
CA GLN A 20 -1.68 -6.42 -4.68
C GLN A 20 -2.02 -5.53 -5.85
N SER A 21 -1.04 -5.27 -6.73
CA SER A 21 -1.30 -4.52 -7.96
C SER A 21 -2.52 -5.10 -8.69
N PRO A 22 -3.53 -4.29 -9.03
CA PRO A 22 -3.52 -2.82 -9.12
C PRO A 22 -4.13 -2.07 -7.91
N GLU A 23 -4.19 -2.69 -6.72
CA GLU A 23 -4.66 -2.05 -5.49
C GLU A 23 -3.75 -0.87 -5.08
N ILE A 24 -4.35 0.14 -4.45
CA ILE A 24 -3.67 1.36 -4.04
C ILE A 24 -3.66 1.43 -2.52
N LEU A 25 -2.47 1.49 -1.93
CA LEU A 25 -2.28 1.75 -0.51
C LEU A 25 -2.39 3.25 -0.26
N ARG A 26 -3.28 3.65 0.64
CA ARG A 26 -3.50 5.04 1.04
C ARG A 26 -3.38 5.15 2.55
N THR A 27 -2.67 6.16 3.02
CA THR A 27 -2.58 6.48 4.45
C THR A 27 -2.64 8.00 4.63
N THR A 28 -2.91 8.45 5.85
CA THR A 28 -2.85 9.86 6.24
C THR A 28 -1.69 10.05 7.20
N LEU A 29 -0.62 10.68 6.73
CA LEU A 29 0.57 10.98 7.54
C LEU A 29 0.52 12.45 7.96
N GLY A 30 0.49 12.70 9.27
CA GLY A 30 0.73 14.02 9.87
C GLY A 30 2.23 14.23 10.10
N SER A 31 2.66 14.20 11.36
CA SER A 31 4.08 14.05 11.75
C SER A 31 4.61 12.62 11.60
N CYS A 32 3.71 11.70 11.30
CA CYS A 32 3.92 10.26 11.16
C CYS A 32 4.82 9.90 9.97
N ILE A 33 5.46 8.73 10.01
CA ILE A 33 6.36 8.23 8.96
C ILE A 33 5.74 7.01 8.28
N GLY A 34 5.60 7.06 6.96
CA GLY A 34 5.19 5.93 6.14
C GLY A 34 6.39 5.15 5.60
N VAL A 35 6.42 3.84 5.82
CA VAL A 35 7.42 2.92 5.25
C VAL A 35 6.73 1.99 4.26
N VAL A 36 7.24 1.95 3.03
CA VAL A 36 6.73 1.10 1.95
C VAL A 36 7.73 -0.01 1.65
N PHE A 37 7.26 -1.25 1.71
CA PHE A 37 7.99 -2.43 1.25
C PHE A 37 7.44 -2.85 -0.11
N TYR A 38 8.29 -2.87 -1.13
CA TYR A 38 7.91 -3.26 -2.49
C TYR A 38 8.82 -4.38 -2.99
N ALA A 39 8.22 -5.46 -3.50
CA ALA A 39 8.91 -6.62 -4.05
C ALA A 39 8.59 -6.80 -5.55
N PRO A 40 9.40 -6.23 -6.47
CA PRO A 40 9.12 -6.28 -7.91
C PRO A 40 9.26 -7.68 -8.52
N ASP A 41 10.11 -8.53 -7.95
CA ASP A 41 10.50 -9.81 -8.54
C ASP A 41 9.44 -10.91 -8.36
N LYS A 42 8.42 -10.67 -7.53
CA LYS A 42 7.26 -11.56 -7.38
C LYS A 42 6.23 -11.27 -8.47
N LYS A 43 6.58 -11.64 -9.70
CA LYS A 43 5.83 -11.40 -10.96
C LYS A 43 4.34 -11.79 -10.96
N ASN A 44 3.91 -12.66 -10.05
CA ASN A 44 2.50 -13.14 -9.96
C ASN A 44 1.73 -12.64 -8.74
N ARG A 45 2.34 -11.80 -7.90
CA ARG A 45 1.69 -11.08 -6.82
C ARG A 45 2.42 -9.76 -6.69
N GLY A 46 1.90 -8.70 -7.30
CA GLY A 46 2.24 -7.36 -6.80
C GLY A 46 1.99 -7.42 -5.30
N ASN A 47 3.01 -7.24 -4.48
CA ASN A 47 2.88 -7.40 -3.03
C ASN A 47 3.67 -6.22 -2.47
N GLY A 48 2.98 -5.08 -2.40
CA GLY A 48 3.44 -3.93 -1.66
C GLY A 48 2.86 -4.00 -0.25
N ALA A 49 3.62 -3.63 0.77
CA ALA A 49 3.07 -3.37 2.10
C ALA A 49 3.38 -1.93 2.48
N LEU A 50 2.40 -1.24 3.04
CA LEU A 50 2.57 0.08 3.63
C LEU A 50 2.37 -0.06 5.13
N TYR A 51 3.30 0.53 5.86
CA TYR A 51 3.23 0.71 7.30
C TYR A 51 3.27 2.21 7.60
N ALA A 52 2.38 2.71 8.43
CA ALA A 52 2.45 4.09 8.90
C ALA A 52 2.69 4.11 10.41
N PHE A 53 3.71 4.83 10.87
CA PHE A 53 4.03 5.09 12.28
C PHE A 53 3.55 6.45 12.70
#